data_AF-A0AAX3EG40-F1
#
_entry.id   AF-A0AAX3EG40-F1
#
_cell.length_a   1.000
_cell.length_b   1.000
_cell.length_c   1.000
_cell.angle_alpha   90.00
_cell.angle_beta   90.00
_cell.angle_gamma   90.00
#
_symmetry.space_group_name_H-M   'P 1'
#
loop_
_entity.id
_entity.type
_entity.pdbx_description
1 polymer ?
#
loop_
_entity_poly.entity_id
_entity_poly.type
_entity_poly.pdbx_seq_one_letter_code
_entity_poly.pdbx_strand_id
1 'polypeptide(L)'
;MGGPNDPQQPGHPAEPIDAQPDNPQPGYPAQPIDPQQPGYAEQPPPQGDPVKRQRLVIGGIVAGALVLIGVVIWVLLNLLGTRPEPTVASPTPSATLGPLPRDTDAKDFQIGDCFADFDPNASKARAVACDTEHTAQLGAAFTYPTDDSFPGTNALRDKGREVCKGIKLNDAANEYTNLLQQNVYPSPSSWDRGDRRVDCFIVVSPGSTIKEDLLEK
;
A
#
# COMPACT_ATOMS: atom_id res chain seq x y z
N MET A 1 0.16 -55.77 34.85
CA MET A 1 -0.25 -56.58 33.69
C MET A 1 -1.03 -55.68 32.76
N GLY A 2 -0.68 -55.66 31.47
CA GLY A 2 -1.37 -54.89 30.42
C GLY A 2 -0.61 -53.61 30.01
N GLY A 3 0.13 -53.68 28.90
CA GLY A 3 0.87 -52.55 28.31
C GLY A 3 0.06 -51.74 27.28
N PRO A 4 0.67 -50.73 26.64
CA PRO A 4 0.12 -50.06 25.46
C PRO A 4 0.50 -50.79 24.16
N ASN A 5 -0.48 -51.00 23.29
CA ASN A 5 -0.29 -51.41 21.90
C ASN A 5 0.02 -50.19 21.03
N ASP A 6 1.08 -50.29 20.25
CA ASP A 6 1.54 -49.31 19.26
C ASP A 6 1.29 -49.91 17.84
N PRO A 7 0.55 -49.27 16.94
CA PRO A 7 0.42 -49.74 15.56
C PRO A 7 1.62 -49.32 14.71
N GLN A 8 2.44 -50.29 14.34
CA GLN A 8 3.53 -50.16 13.37
C GLN A 8 3.02 -49.79 11.98
N GLN A 9 3.62 -48.76 11.37
CA GLN A 9 3.41 -48.37 9.97
C GLN A 9 4.34 -49.19 9.03
N PRO A 10 3.85 -49.75 7.91
CA PRO A 10 4.67 -50.52 6.97
C PRO A 10 5.66 -49.67 6.19
N GLY A 11 6.84 -50.24 5.92
CA GLY A 11 7.96 -49.59 5.23
C GLY A 11 7.71 -49.27 3.75
N HIS A 12 8.38 -48.22 3.29
CA HIS A 12 8.48 -47.83 1.89
C HIS A 12 9.63 -48.57 1.19
N PRO A 13 9.45 -49.10 -0.04
CA PRO A 13 10.55 -49.62 -0.84
C PRO A 13 11.41 -48.48 -1.42
N ALA A 14 12.71 -48.73 -1.53
CA ALA A 14 13.68 -47.87 -2.19
C ALA A 14 13.50 -47.87 -3.72
N GLU A 15 13.53 -46.70 -4.34
CA GLU A 15 13.54 -46.54 -5.80
C GLU A 15 14.94 -46.79 -6.40
N PRO A 16 15.03 -47.27 -7.66
CA PRO A 16 16.30 -47.55 -8.34
C PRO A 16 16.97 -46.28 -8.88
N ILE A 17 18.29 -46.34 -8.92
CA ILE A 17 19.20 -45.29 -9.42
C ILE A 17 19.30 -45.46 -10.94
N ASP A 18 18.74 -44.53 -11.72
CA ASP A 18 18.92 -44.52 -13.18
C ASP A 18 20.31 -43.95 -13.54
N ALA A 19 21.09 -44.77 -14.21
CA ALA A 19 22.41 -44.45 -14.74
C ALA A 19 22.28 -43.64 -16.04
N GLN A 20 22.93 -42.48 -16.07
CA GLN A 20 23.05 -41.62 -17.25
C GLN A 20 24.21 -42.09 -18.15
N PRO A 21 24.03 -42.25 -19.47
CA PRO A 21 25.10 -42.75 -20.34
C PRO A 21 26.12 -41.67 -20.74
N ASP A 22 27.37 -42.14 -20.78
CA ASP A 22 28.62 -41.48 -21.20
C ASP A 22 28.53 -40.73 -22.55
N ASN A 23 29.15 -39.55 -22.60
CA ASN A 23 29.39 -38.78 -23.82
C ASN A 23 30.90 -38.72 -24.13
N PRO A 24 31.38 -39.27 -25.26
CA PRO A 24 32.75 -39.08 -25.72
C PRO A 24 32.86 -38.13 -26.93
N GLN A 25 33.65 -37.07 -26.79
CA GLN A 25 34.40 -36.41 -27.89
C GLN A 25 35.89 -36.77 -27.68
N PRO A 26 36.80 -36.83 -28.69
CA PRO A 26 36.95 -35.84 -29.78
C PRO A 26 37.50 -36.35 -31.15
N GLY A 27 37.50 -35.50 -32.18
CA GLY A 27 38.31 -35.72 -33.39
C GLY A 27 38.31 -34.52 -34.35
N TYR A 28 39.49 -33.93 -34.60
CA TYR A 28 39.76 -32.99 -35.70
C TYR A 28 40.55 -33.70 -36.80
N PRO A 29 40.42 -33.27 -38.06
CA PRO A 29 41.64 -32.96 -38.82
C PRO A 29 41.58 -31.66 -39.66
N ALA A 30 42.75 -31.29 -40.18
CA ALA A 30 43.20 -29.98 -40.66
C ALA A 30 42.81 -29.57 -42.10
N GLN A 31 43.09 -28.29 -42.41
CA GLN A 31 42.78 -27.53 -43.64
C GLN A 31 43.64 -27.85 -44.88
N PRO A 32 43.22 -27.37 -46.06
CA PRO A 32 44.16 -26.81 -47.05
C PRO A 32 43.88 -25.33 -47.42
N ILE A 33 44.97 -24.60 -47.70
CA ILE A 33 45.05 -23.21 -48.20
C ILE A 33 45.32 -23.27 -49.71
N ASP A 34 44.74 -22.37 -50.53
CA ASP A 34 45.25 -22.09 -51.89
C ASP A 34 45.14 -20.58 -52.27
N PRO A 35 46.04 -20.05 -53.14
CA PRO A 35 46.45 -18.64 -53.22
C PRO A 35 45.88 -17.82 -54.41
N GLN A 36 45.88 -16.47 -54.24
CA GLN A 36 46.06 -15.34 -55.20
C GLN A 36 45.53 -15.49 -56.67
N GLN A 37 44.73 -14.58 -57.26
CA GLN A 37 45.14 -13.26 -57.84
C GLN A 37 44.00 -12.69 -58.79
N PRO A 38 44.21 -11.64 -59.64
CA PRO A 38 44.13 -10.17 -59.49
C PRO A 38 42.84 -9.49 -60.06
N GLY A 39 42.70 -8.17 -59.81
CA GLY A 39 41.48 -7.39 -60.06
C GLY A 39 41.28 -6.73 -61.44
N TYR A 40 40.08 -6.14 -61.57
CA TYR A 40 39.70 -5.15 -62.57
C TYR A 40 39.03 -3.98 -61.85
N ALA A 41 39.45 -2.77 -62.17
CA ALA A 41 38.94 -1.54 -61.61
C ALA A 41 37.68 -1.09 -62.37
N GLU A 42 36.56 -0.92 -61.67
CA GLU A 42 35.42 -0.14 -62.17
C GLU A 42 35.44 1.25 -61.55
N GLN A 43 35.37 2.28 -62.41
CA GLN A 43 35.38 3.69 -62.04
C GLN A 43 34.17 4.06 -61.17
N PRO A 44 34.34 4.93 -60.15
CA PRO A 44 33.21 5.36 -59.33
C PRO A 44 32.29 6.34 -60.08
N PRO A 45 30.97 6.33 -59.81
CA PRO A 45 30.01 7.31 -60.32
C PRO A 45 30.27 8.73 -59.75
N PRO A 46 29.73 9.80 -60.37
CA PRO A 46 30.18 11.18 -60.14
C PRO A 46 30.06 11.60 -58.68
N GLN A 47 31.17 12.07 -58.11
CA GLN A 47 31.26 12.66 -56.78
C GLN A 47 30.40 13.92 -56.71
N GLY A 48 29.21 13.81 -56.12
CA GLY A 48 28.52 14.94 -55.54
C GLY A 48 29.09 15.20 -54.14
N ASP A 49 29.51 16.44 -53.86
CA ASP A 49 30.17 16.85 -52.63
C ASP A 49 29.49 16.26 -51.36
N PRO A 50 30.13 15.29 -50.67
CA PRO A 50 29.53 14.60 -49.52
C PRO A 50 29.29 15.54 -48.34
N VAL A 51 30.04 16.64 -48.26
CA VAL A 51 29.99 17.60 -47.16
C VAL A 51 28.70 18.41 -47.15
N LYS A 52 28.09 18.66 -48.33
CA LYS A 52 26.88 19.48 -48.44
C LYS A 52 25.60 18.70 -48.10
N ARG A 53 25.54 17.41 -48.46
CA ARG A 53 24.42 16.51 -48.12
C ARG A 53 24.40 16.16 -46.65
N GLN A 54 25.56 15.94 -46.02
CA GLN A 54 25.65 15.62 -44.60
C GLN A 54 25.23 16.78 -43.69
N ARG A 55 25.53 18.03 -44.08
CA ARG A 55 25.05 19.24 -43.37
C ARG A 55 23.54 19.47 -43.51
N LEU A 56 22.94 19.12 -44.66
CA LEU A 56 21.49 19.18 -44.85
C LEU A 56 20.75 18.07 -44.08
N VAL A 57 21.32 16.87 -43.99
CA VAL A 57 20.74 15.76 -43.20
C VAL A 57 20.83 16.03 -41.70
N ILE A 58 21.97 16.51 -41.19
CA ILE A 58 22.11 16.88 -39.76
C ILE A 58 21.24 18.10 -39.43
N GLY A 59 21.16 19.10 -40.31
CA GLY A 59 20.25 20.23 -40.16
C GLY A 59 18.78 19.82 -40.14
N GLY A 60 18.40 18.86 -40.99
CA GLY A 60 17.05 18.28 -41.03
C GLY A 60 16.71 17.45 -39.78
N ILE A 61 17.66 16.70 -39.24
CA ILE A 61 17.48 15.92 -38.00
C ILE A 61 17.36 16.86 -36.79
N VAL A 62 18.20 17.89 -36.68
CA VAL A 62 18.12 18.86 -35.59
C VAL A 62 16.83 19.68 -35.69
N ALA A 63 16.46 20.16 -36.89
CA ALA A 63 15.19 20.85 -37.10
C ALA A 63 13.99 19.94 -36.82
N GLY A 64 14.04 18.68 -37.26
CA GLY A 64 13.01 17.68 -36.99
C GLY A 64 12.89 17.35 -35.50
N ALA A 65 14.01 17.23 -34.79
CA ALA A 65 14.03 17.04 -33.34
C ALA A 65 13.47 18.26 -32.60
N LEU A 66 13.82 19.49 -33.01
CA LEU A 66 13.28 20.72 -32.43
C LEU A 66 11.77 20.85 -32.66
N VAL A 67 11.27 20.48 -33.86
CA VAL A 67 9.85 20.46 -34.17
C VAL A 67 9.13 19.39 -33.34
N LEU A 68 9.70 18.18 -33.23
CA LEU A 68 9.15 17.12 -32.38
C LEU A 68 9.10 17.54 -30.91
N ILE A 69 10.16 18.15 -30.39
CA ILE A 69 10.19 18.69 -29.02
C ILE A 69 9.12 19.78 -28.87
N GLY A 70 8.97 20.68 -29.84
CA GLY A 70 7.92 21.70 -29.85
C GLY A 70 6.51 21.10 -29.84
N VAL A 71 6.26 20.06 -30.64
CA VAL A 71 4.99 19.33 -30.66
C VAL A 71 4.75 18.60 -29.34
N VAL A 72 5.77 17.94 -28.78
CA VAL A 72 5.66 17.26 -27.48
C VAL A 72 5.39 18.27 -26.38
N ILE A 73 6.07 19.42 -26.35
CA ILE A 73 5.80 20.50 -25.39
C ILE A 73 4.39 21.04 -25.59
N TRP A 74 3.95 21.27 -26.83
CA TRP A 74 2.60 21.75 -27.11
C TRP A 74 1.53 20.73 -26.68
N VAL A 75 1.76 19.44 -26.93
CA VAL A 75 0.89 18.34 -26.47
C VAL A 75 0.90 18.24 -24.94
N LEU A 76 2.06 18.33 -24.29
CA LEU A 76 2.18 18.34 -22.83
C LEU A 76 1.50 19.55 -22.21
N LEU A 77 1.63 20.74 -22.81
CA LEU A 77 0.95 21.95 -22.35
C LEU A 77 -0.57 21.88 -22.54
N ASN A 78 -1.05 21.25 -23.62
CA ASN A 78 -2.49 21.00 -23.80
C ASN A 78 -3.00 19.90 -22.84
N LEU A 79 -2.22 18.86 -22.56
CA LEU A 79 -2.54 17.78 -21.60
C LEU A 79 -2.48 18.25 -20.14
N LEU A 80 -1.59 19.20 -19.81
CA LEU A 80 -1.46 19.79 -18.47
C LEU A 80 -2.34 21.03 -18.29
N GLY A 81 -2.78 21.65 -19.39
CA GLY A 81 -3.63 22.86 -19.42
C GLY A 81 -5.13 22.60 -19.25
N THR A 82 -5.57 21.34 -19.28
CA THR A 82 -6.94 20.94 -18.93
C THR A 82 -7.05 20.44 -17.49
N ARG A 83 -6.20 20.89 -16.56
CA ARG A 83 -6.57 20.76 -15.15
C ARG A 83 -7.80 21.64 -14.97
N PRO A 84 -8.98 21.08 -14.66
CA PRO A 84 -9.96 21.88 -13.96
C PRO A 84 -9.18 22.47 -12.78
N GLU A 85 -9.23 23.79 -12.62
CA GLU A 85 -8.96 24.40 -11.33
C GLU A 85 -9.52 23.44 -10.27
N PRO A 86 -8.77 23.06 -9.22
CA PRO A 86 -9.38 22.31 -8.15
C PRO A 86 -10.53 23.18 -7.70
N THR A 87 -11.75 22.86 -8.16
CA THR A 87 -12.98 23.27 -7.54
C THR A 87 -12.71 22.81 -6.14
N VAL A 88 -12.39 23.77 -5.28
CA VAL A 88 -12.45 23.61 -3.85
C VAL A 88 -13.86 23.10 -3.69
N ALA A 89 -13.98 21.78 -3.57
CA ALA A 89 -15.22 21.18 -3.15
C ALA A 89 -15.46 21.90 -1.83
N SER A 90 -16.40 22.86 -1.85
CA SER A 90 -16.93 23.40 -0.61
C SER A 90 -17.15 22.15 0.25
N PRO A 91 -16.59 22.09 1.46
CA PRO A 91 -16.76 20.92 2.29
C PRO A 91 -18.26 20.69 2.31
N THR A 92 -18.70 19.58 1.68
CA THR A 92 -20.06 19.09 1.89
C THR A 92 -20.16 19.08 3.39
N PRO A 93 -21.10 19.83 4.01
CA PRO A 93 -21.15 19.88 5.46
C PRO A 93 -21.22 18.43 5.91
N SER A 94 -20.14 17.92 6.53
CA SER A 94 -20.18 16.70 7.31
C SER A 94 -21.43 16.86 8.12
N ALA A 95 -22.40 15.95 7.93
CA ALA A 95 -23.70 16.02 8.57
C ALA A 95 -23.44 16.49 9.99
N THR A 96 -23.82 17.75 10.30
CA THR A 96 -23.36 18.37 11.54
C THR A 96 -23.98 17.56 12.63
N LEU A 97 -23.15 16.70 13.23
CA LEU A 97 -23.54 15.82 14.29
C LEU A 97 -24.19 16.72 15.35
N GLY A 98 -25.37 16.34 15.82
CA GLY A 98 -26.17 17.16 16.73
C GLY A 98 -25.40 17.56 18.00
N PRO A 99 -25.95 18.46 18.82
CA PRO A 99 -25.27 18.91 20.04
C PRO A 99 -24.93 17.73 20.96
N LEU A 100 -23.79 17.83 21.65
CA LEU A 100 -23.37 16.88 22.68
C LEU A 100 -24.09 17.21 24.01
N PRO A 101 -24.38 16.22 24.87
CA PRO A 101 -24.10 14.79 24.70
C PRO A 101 -25.11 14.09 23.77
N ARG A 102 -24.69 13.03 23.07
CA ARG A 102 -25.56 12.25 22.18
C ARG A 102 -25.12 10.80 22.04
N ASP A 103 -26.06 9.90 21.80
CA ASP A 103 -25.76 8.52 21.45
C ASP A 103 -25.35 8.45 19.98
N THR A 104 -24.20 7.83 19.71
CA THR A 104 -23.62 7.70 18.37
C THR A 104 -23.39 6.22 18.06
N ASP A 105 -23.69 5.80 16.84
CA ASP A 105 -23.37 4.45 16.36
C ASP A 105 -21.85 4.31 16.12
N ALA A 106 -21.29 3.13 16.41
CA ALA A 106 -19.84 2.89 16.34
C ALA A 106 -19.23 3.12 14.95
N LYS A 107 -20.03 2.91 13.89
CA LYS A 107 -19.64 3.21 12.50
C LYS A 107 -19.50 4.70 12.22
N ASP A 108 -20.14 5.55 13.02
CA ASP A 108 -20.23 7.00 12.82
C ASP A 108 -19.28 7.78 13.76
N PHE A 109 -18.53 7.08 14.64
CA PHE A 109 -17.51 7.71 15.48
C PHE A 109 -16.45 8.40 14.63
N GLN A 110 -16.06 9.60 15.04
CA GLN A 110 -15.02 10.39 14.39
C GLN A 110 -13.77 10.46 15.26
N ILE A 111 -12.60 10.55 14.63
CA ILE A 111 -11.34 10.77 15.35
C ILE A 111 -11.49 12.06 16.17
N GLY A 112 -11.14 12.00 17.45
CA GLY A 112 -11.31 13.07 18.42
C GLY A 112 -12.59 12.98 19.26
N ASP A 113 -13.57 12.15 18.90
CA ASP A 113 -14.77 11.97 19.72
C ASP A 113 -14.42 11.39 21.10
N CYS A 114 -15.04 11.97 22.14
CA CYS A 114 -14.89 11.58 23.54
C CYS A 114 -16.16 10.88 24.05
N PHE A 115 -16.02 9.81 24.83
CA PHE A 115 -17.12 8.92 25.21
C PHE A 115 -17.23 8.73 26.73
N ALA A 116 -18.42 8.99 27.29
CA ALA A 116 -18.65 8.93 28.73
C ALA A 116 -18.48 7.50 29.30
N ASP A 117 -19.19 6.54 28.71
CA ASP A 117 -19.26 5.14 29.19
C ASP A 117 -18.81 4.19 28.08
N PHE A 118 -17.52 4.22 27.73
CA PHE A 118 -17.02 3.44 26.61
C PHE A 118 -17.01 1.93 26.90
N ASP A 119 -17.70 1.18 26.05
CA ASP A 119 -17.61 -0.29 25.97
C ASP A 119 -17.16 -0.68 24.55
N PRO A 120 -16.00 -1.33 24.38
CA PRO A 120 -15.48 -1.72 23.07
C PRO A 120 -16.35 -2.75 22.32
N ASN A 121 -17.33 -3.38 23.00
CA ASN A 121 -18.25 -4.34 22.40
C ASN A 121 -19.62 -3.74 22.06
N ALA A 122 -19.89 -2.51 22.48
CA ALA A 122 -21.17 -1.86 22.24
C ALA A 122 -21.26 -1.37 20.79
N SER A 123 -22.45 -1.47 20.19
CA SER A 123 -22.72 -0.91 18.86
C SER A 123 -22.95 0.61 18.87
N LYS A 124 -23.12 1.19 20.06
CA LYS A 124 -23.33 2.61 20.29
C LYS A 124 -22.59 3.06 21.55
N ALA A 125 -22.18 4.31 21.57
CA ALA A 125 -21.65 4.95 22.78
C ALA A 125 -22.16 6.40 22.90
N ARG A 126 -22.21 6.90 24.14
CA ARG A 126 -22.57 8.29 24.43
C ARG A 126 -21.35 9.18 24.19
N ALA A 127 -21.37 9.92 23.09
CA ALA A 127 -20.40 10.97 22.80
C ALA A 127 -20.68 12.20 23.68
N VAL A 128 -19.61 12.80 24.22
CA VAL A 128 -19.62 13.97 25.10
C VAL A 128 -18.51 14.94 24.69
N ALA A 129 -18.56 16.18 25.18
CA ALA A 129 -17.48 17.13 24.93
C ALA A 129 -16.22 16.68 25.70
N CYS A 130 -15.04 16.83 25.10
CA CYS A 130 -13.80 16.35 25.72
C CYS A 130 -13.40 17.12 26.99
N ASP A 131 -13.98 18.31 27.21
CA ASP A 131 -13.85 19.07 28.47
C ASP A 131 -14.82 18.60 29.58
N THR A 132 -15.58 17.53 29.32
CA THR A 132 -16.46 16.85 30.27
C THR A 132 -15.91 15.48 30.63
N GLU A 133 -16.38 14.88 31.74
CA GLU A 133 -15.91 13.57 32.18
C GLU A 133 -16.15 12.50 31.13
N HIS A 134 -15.09 11.81 30.73
CA HIS A 134 -15.14 10.71 29.78
C HIS A 134 -14.13 9.62 30.11
N THR A 135 -14.36 8.44 29.52
CA THR A 135 -13.57 7.23 29.75
C THR A 135 -12.75 6.80 28.54
N ALA A 136 -13.07 7.33 27.36
CA ALA A 136 -12.33 7.06 26.14
C ALA A 136 -12.36 8.23 25.15
N GLN A 137 -11.30 8.34 24.37
CA GLN A 137 -11.23 9.21 23.19
C GLN A 137 -10.77 8.38 21.98
N LEU A 138 -11.43 8.53 20.83
CA LEU A 138 -11.02 7.87 19.60
C LEU A 138 -9.80 8.59 19.01
N GLY A 139 -8.62 7.96 19.07
CA GLY A 139 -7.37 8.58 18.64
C GLY A 139 -7.00 8.31 17.18
N ALA A 140 -7.37 7.15 16.65
CA ALA A 140 -7.10 6.80 15.26
C ALA A 140 -8.08 5.75 14.74
N ALA A 141 -8.28 5.74 13.43
CA ALA A 141 -9.10 4.76 12.74
C ALA A 141 -8.50 4.39 11.39
N PHE A 142 -8.73 3.17 10.96
CA PHE A 142 -8.44 2.67 9.62
C PHE A 142 -9.66 1.95 9.07
N THR A 143 -9.93 2.08 7.78
CA THR A 143 -11.03 1.38 7.13
C THR A 143 -10.49 0.60 5.93
N TYR A 144 -10.75 -0.72 5.94
CA TYR A 144 -10.44 -1.57 4.80
C TYR A 144 -11.37 -1.26 3.61
N PRO A 145 -10.91 -1.47 2.36
CA PRO A 145 -11.78 -1.52 1.19
C PRO A 145 -12.99 -2.43 1.40
N THR A 146 -14.13 -2.06 0.81
CA THR A 146 -15.39 -2.80 0.99
C THR A 146 -15.36 -4.20 0.38
N ASP A 147 -14.58 -4.38 -0.68
CA ASP A 147 -14.41 -5.62 -1.46
C ASP A 147 -13.33 -6.56 -0.90
N ASP A 148 -12.60 -6.15 0.14
CA ASP A 148 -11.62 -7.02 0.79
C ASP A 148 -12.29 -8.23 1.47
N SER A 149 -11.65 -9.38 1.33
CA SER A 149 -11.98 -10.58 2.10
C SER A 149 -11.54 -10.42 3.57
N PHE A 150 -12.24 -11.08 4.49
CA PHE A 150 -11.88 -11.03 5.91
C PHE A 150 -10.43 -11.52 6.12
N PRO A 151 -9.51 -10.65 6.60
CA PRO A 151 -8.09 -10.98 6.66
C PRO A 151 -7.74 -11.91 7.84
N GLY A 152 -8.72 -12.23 8.68
CA GLY A 152 -8.53 -12.99 9.91
C GLY A 152 -8.32 -12.10 11.13
N THR A 153 -8.76 -12.59 12.29
CA THR A 153 -8.72 -11.85 13.57
C THR A 153 -7.30 -11.41 13.96
N ASN A 154 -6.29 -12.25 13.72
CA ASN A 154 -4.90 -11.90 14.05
C ASN A 154 -4.40 -10.71 13.21
N ALA A 155 -4.71 -10.68 11.90
CA ALA A 155 -4.33 -9.58 11.02
C ALA A 155 -5.03 -8.27 11.43
N LEU A 156 -6.31 -8.32 11.79
CA LEU A 156 -7.05 -7.16 12.30
C LEU A 156 -6.48 -6.63 13.61
N ARG A 157 -6.13 -7.53 14.54
CA ARG A 157 -5.48 -7.16 15.80
C ARG A 157 -4.11 -6.52 15.57
N ASP A 158 -3.35 -7.03 14.60
CA ASP A 158 -2.04 -6.50 14.23
C ASP A 158 -2.19 -5.12 13.59
N LYS A 159 -3.17 -4.94 12.71
CA LYS A 159 -3.54 -3.64 12.14
C LYS A 159 -3.97 -2.65 13.23
N GLY A 160 -4.77 -3.06 14.21
CA GLY A 160 -5.15 -2.20 15.33
C GLY A 160 -3.95 -1.65 16.09
N ARG A 161 -2.98 -2.51 16.45
CA ARG A 161 -1.73 -2.06 17.08
C ARG A 161 -0.93 -1.11 16.20
N GLU A 162 -0.93 -1.30 14.89
CA GLU A 162 -0.29 -0.38 13.95
C GLU A 162 -0.99 0.98 13.93
N VAL A 163 -2.32 1.00 13.85
CA VAL A 163 -3.16 2.21 13.90
C VAL A 163 -2.91 2.98 15.20
N CYS A 164 -2.88 2.30 16.35
CA CYS A 164 -2.60 2.93 17.63
C CYS A 164 -1.23 3.61 17.72
N LYS A 165 -0.19 3.06 17.07
CA LYS A 165 1.16 3.64 17.10
C LYS A 165 1.23 4.99 16.39
N GLY A 166 0.27 5.29 15.50
CA GLY A 166 0.20 6.56 14.79
C GLY A 166 -0.38 7.71 15.63
N ILE A 167 -0.95 7.42 16.80
CA ILE A 167 -1.56 8.43 17.67
C ILE A 167 -0.46 9.28 18.29
N LYS A 168 -0.60 10.60 18.17
CA LYS A 168 0.19 11.57 18.90
C LYS A 168 -0.66 12.20 20.00
N LEU A 169 -0.14 12.19 21.21
CA LEU A 169 -0.79 12.77 22.37
C LEU A 169 -0.19 14.14 22.69
N ASN A 170 -1.03 15.05 23.17
CA ASN A 170 -0.60 16.36 23.65
C ASN A 170 -0.15 16.31 25.12
N ASP A 171 0.28 17.46 25.65
CA ASP A 171 0.84 17.55 27.00
C ASP A 171 -0.15 17.16 28.12
N ALA A 172 -1.46 17.28 27.90
CA ALA A 172 -2.47 16.91 28.90
C ALA A 172 -2.43 15.42 29.23
N ALA A 173 -2.00 14.57 28.29
CA ALA A 173 -1.84 13.15 28.53
C ALA A 173 -0.79 12.83 29.62
N ASN A 174 0.18 13.74 29.86
CA ASN A 174 1.21 13.54 30.88
C ASN A 174 0.67 13.64 32.32
N GLU A 175 -0.51 14.24 32.51
CA GLU A 175 -1.19 14.32 33.81
C GLU A 175 -1.84 12.98 34.21
N TYR A 176 -1.94 12.03 33.28
CA TYR A 176 -2.63 10.76 33.45
C TYR A 176 -1.68 9.57 33.38
N THR A 177 -1.53 8.86 34.50
CA THR A 177 -0.65 7.67 34.61
C THR A 177 -1.37 6.36 34.26
N ASN A 178 -2.68 6.41 34.07
CA ASN A 178 -3.59 5.27 33.87
C ASN A 178 -4.20 5.22 32.47
N LEU A 179 -3.57 5.88 31.48
CA LEU A 179 -3.97 5.80 30.07
C LEU A 179 -3.57 4.44 29.48
N LEU A 180 -4.49 3.86 28.71
CA LEU A 180 -4.34 2.59 28.01
C LEU A 180 -4.78 2.77 26.55
N GLN A 181 -4.26 1.91 25.67
CA GLN A 181 -4.73 1.83 24.29
C GLN A 181 -5.67 0.63 24.14
N GLN A 182 -6.86 0.88 23.56
CA GLN A 182 -7.86 -0.15 23.31
C GLN A 182 -8.17 -0.23 21.82
N ASN A 183 -7.94 -1.40 21.23
CA ASN A 183 -8.27 -1.69 19.84
C ASN A 183 -9.70 -2.21 19.73
N VAL A 184 -10.44 -1.72 18.75
CA VAL A 184 -11.74 -2.27 18.34
C VAL A 184 -11.67 -2.59 16.87
N TYR A 185 -12.06 -3.79 16.48
CA TYR A 185 -12.00 -4.24 15.09
C TYR A 185 -13.10 -5.25 14.80
N PRO A 186 -13.44 -5.49 13.53
CA PRO A 186 -14.60 -6.29 13.19
C PRO A 186 -14.44 -7.75 13.63
N SER A 187 -15.56 -8.32 14.07
CA SER A 187 -15.69 -9.78 14.14
C SER A 187 -15.92 -10.33 12.73
N PRO A 188 -15.75 -11.65 12.49
CA PRO A 188 -16.15 -12.25 11.22
C PRO A 188 -17.61 -11.91 10.87
N SER A 189 -18.51 -12.00 11.85
CA SER A 189 -19.93 -11.73 11.63
C SER A 189 -20.24 -10.27 11.28
N SER A 190 -19.53 -9.29 11.88
CA SER A 190 -19.73 -7.88 11.55
C SER A 190 -19.07 -7.54 10.21
N TRP A 191 -17.94 -8.16 9.89
CA TRP A 191 -17.34 -8.08 8.57
C TRP A 191 -18.30 -8.55 7.48
N ASP A 192 -19.01 -9.66 7.68
CA ASP A 192 -20.02 -10.12 6.72
C ASP A 192 -21.17 -9.12 6.54
N ARG A 193 -21.41 -8.25 7.53
CA ARG A 193 -22.40 -7.15 7.47
C ARG A 193 -21.82 -5.83 6.98
N GLY A 194 -20.58 -5.81 6.51
CA GLY A 194 -19.93 -4.63 5.92
C GLY A 194 -19.08 -3.80 6.89
N ASP A 195 -18.89 -4.26 8.13
CA ASP A 195 -17.94 -3.61 9.05
C ASP A 195 -16.50 -3.82 8.56
N ARG A 196 -15.80 -2.72 8.32
CA ARG A 196 -14.44 -2.69 7.77
C ARG A 196 -13.49 -1.88 8.62
N ARG A 197 -13.95 -1.42 9.79
CA ARG A 197 -13.29 -0.35 10.53
C ARG A 197 -12.50 -0.90 11.72
N VAL A 198 -11.24 -0.48 11.82
CA VAL A 198 -10.35 -0.76 12.93
C VAL A 198 -10.07 0.55 13.64
N ASP A 199 -10.46 0.63 14.90
CA ASP A 199 -10.34 1.81 15.74
C ASP A 199 -9.32 1.59 16.84
N CYS A 200 -8.63 2.68 17.21
CA CYS A 200 -7.82 2.75 18.41
C CYS A 200 -8.29 3.88 19.31
N PHE A 201 -8.68 3.50 20.52
CA PHE A 201 -9.08 4.42 21.57
C PHE A 201 -7.96 4.59 22.57
N ILE A 202 -7.82 5.81 23.08
CA ILE A 202 -7.14 6.07 24.34
C ILE A 202 -8.20 5.98 25.43
N VAL A 203 -8.02 5.08 26.37
CA VAL A 203 -8.97 4.81 27.45
C VAL A 203 -8.29 4.96 28.80
N VAL A 204 -9.07 5.15 29.85
CA VAL A 204 -8.57 5.13 31.21
C VAL A 204 -8.93 3.85 31.94
N SER A 205 -8.13 3.49 32.95
CA SER A 205 -8.43 2.35 33.82
C SER A 205 -9.88 2.39 34.34
N PRO A 206 -10.56 1.23 34.45
CA PRO A 206 -11.94 1.17 34.93
C PRO A 206 -12.13 1.93 36.26
N GLY A 207 -13.20 2.73 36.33
CA GLY A 207 -13.52 3.56 37.50
C GLY A 207 -12.79 4.91 37.56
N SER A 208 -11.98 5.24 36.55
CA SER A 208 -11.37 6.57 36.38
C SER A 208 -12.05 7.35 35.25
N THR A 209 -11.86 8.67 35.23
CA THR A 209 -12.30 9.56 34.14
C THR A 209 -11.24 10.61 33.86
N ILE A 210 -11.34 11.26 32.69
CA ILE A 210 -10.51 12.38 32.24
C ILE A 210 -11.41 13.54 31.78
N LYS A 211 -10.86 14.76 31.64
CA LYS A 211 -11.60 16.00 31.29
C LYS A 211 -10.89 16.84 30.23
N GLU A 212 -9.99 16.22 29.46
CA GLU A 212 -9.17 16.90 28.47
C GLU A 212 -9.20 16.13 27.16
N ASP A 213 -9.12 16.86 26.07
CA ASP A 213 -8.74 16.32 24.77
C ASP A 213 -7.26 15.91 24.83
N LEU A 214 -6.95 14.64 24.55
CA LEU A 214 -5.61 14.09 24.66
C LEU A 214 -4.85 14.12 23.34
N LEU A 215 -5.49 14.46 22.21
CA LEU A 215 -4.87 14.36 20.89
C LEU A 215 -4.10 15.63 20.52
N GLU A 216 -2.97 15.45 19.84
CA GLU A 216 -2.28 16.55 19.15
C GLU A 216 -3.07 16.95 17.88
N LYS A 217 -3.35 18.24 17.71
CA LYS A 217 -4.14 18.79 16.58
C LYS A 217 -3.30 19.15 15.37
#